data_AF-A0A2E8CC56-F1
#
_entry.id   AF-A0A2E8CC56-F1
#
_cell.length_a   1.000
_cell.length_b   1.000
_cell.length_c   1.000
_cell.angle_alpha   90.00
_cell.angle_beta   90.00
_cell.angle_gamma   90.00
#
_symmetry.space_group_name_H-M   'P 1'
#
loop_
_entity.id
_entity.type
_entity.pdbx_description
1 polymer ?
#
loop_
_entity_poly.entity_id
_entity_poly.type
_entity_poly.pdbx_seq_one_letter_code
_entity_poly.pdbx_strand_id
1 'polypeptide(L)'
;MERFSEIRPYRDSEVKKVISRLLEDADFLDTVANFVLPRLATFFPALLRFFIKKRLIKQTRAVDTVASMQAVIADYMEKIVNETTTSLTHSGLERLTIGRNYLFISNHRDIVMDPAFVNYVLYHGGHDTLQIAIGDNLLKRPFVSDLMRLNRSFIVKRSARGRELLSSLQLLSEYIHNCIDNESSVWIAQSEGRAKDGIDRTDPALLKMLAMADRKEPLGDVLGRLHIVPVSISYGLDACDLLKAEELCQIEETGSYEKNEDTDMKSIVKGVLGQKGRVHVAFGQELKLNNNDPQIVAKMIDNQILKGYDLSCNNILATEKILELGLIEGNENINELLGKLTIETRDREDFEARLNAVPDNIQLRLLKTYANPLLEISRL
;
A
#
# COMPACT_ATOMS: atom_id res chain seq x y z
N MET A 1 -2.39 -26.92 8.97
CA MET A 1 -1.31 -26.16 8.30
C MET A 1 -1.24 -26.38 6.78
N GLU A 2 -1.47 -27.58 6.24
CA GLU A 2 -1.54 -27.79 4.78
C GLU A 2 -2.70 -27.03 4.10
N ARG A 3 -3.81 -26.83 4.82
CA ARG A 3 -5.01 -26.13 4.35
C ARG A 3 -4.72 -24.77 3.69
N PHE A 4 -3.76 -24.01 4.22
CA PHE A 4 -3.45 -22.65 3.75
C PHE A 4 -2.25 -22.60 2.79
N SER A 5 -1.69 -23.76 2.41
CA SER A 5 -0.44 -23.85 1.64
C SER A 5 -0.42 -23.04 0.34
N GLU A 6 -1.58 -22.92 -0.31
CA GLU A 6 -1.75 -22.20 -1.58
C GLU A 6 -1.68 -20.68 -1.42
N ILE A 7 -2.04 -20.13 -0.25
CA ILE A 7 -2.13 -18.68 -0.04
C ILE A 7 -1.09 -18.14 0.93
N ARG A 8 -0.60 -18.94 1.88
CA ARG A 8 0.29 -18.46 2.95
C ARG A 8 1.66 -17.98 2.43
N PRO A 9 2.37 -17.14 3.20
CA PRO A 9 3.76 -16.82 2.96
C PRO A 9 4.67 -18.03 3.17
N TYR A 10 5.95 -17.88 2.78
CA TYR A 10 6.94 -18.92 3.01
C TYR A 10 7.31 -19.05 4.49
N ARG A 11 7.70 -20.27 4.88
CA ARG A 11 8.25 -20.62 6.20
C ARG A 11 9.76 -20.72 6.13
N ASP A 12 10.41 -20.70 7.29
CA ASP A 12 11.87 -20.81 7.42
C ASP A 12 12.46 -21.97 6.62
N SER A 13 11.83 -23.15 6.67
CA SER A 13 12.28 -24.34 5.93
C SER A 13 12.27 -24.17 4.40
N GLU A 14 11.51 -23.22 3.88
CA GLU A 14 11.35 -22.95 2.44
C GLU A 14 12.30 -21.85 1.95
N VAL A 15 12.76 -20.96 2.83
CA VAL A 15 13.51 -19.72 2.49
C VAL A 15 14.74 -20.00 1.63
N LYS A 16 15.63 -20.91 2.06
CA LYS A 16 16.86 -21.22 1.31
C LYS A 16 16.60 -21.70 -0.11
N LYS A 17 15.59 -22.55 -0.28
CA LYS A 17 15.22 -23.11 -1.60
C LYS A 17 14.69 -22.01 -2.52
N VAL A 18 13.85 -21.12 -2.00
CA VAL A 18 13.28 -20.00 -2.76
C VAL A 18 14.37 -19.00 -3.17
N ILE A 19 15.28 -18.63 -2.25
CA ILE A 19 16.41 -17.75 -2.55
C ILE A 19 17.30 -18.36 -3.63
N SER A 20 17.61 -19.66 -3.55
CA SER A 20 18.39 -20.35 -4.60
C SER A 20 17.73 -20.24 -5.97
N ARG A 21 16.41 -20.47 -6.04
CA ARG A 21 15.64 -20.33 -7.28
C ARG A 21 15.67 -18.91 -7.82
N LEU A 22 15.47 -17.90 -6.97
CA LEU A 22 15.56 -16.49 -7.35
C LEU A 22 16.93 -16.15 -7.93
N LEU A 23 18.02 -16.63 -7.31
CA LEU A 23 19.39 -16.37 -7.79
C LEU A 23 19.73 -17.07 -9.12
N GLU A 24 18.89 -17.99 -9.59
CA GLU A 24 18.99 -18.67 -10.88
C GLU A 24 18.03 -18.13 -11.93
N ASP A 25 17.03 -17.35 -11.52
CA ASP A 25 16.03 -16.74 -12.39
C ASP A 25 16.62 -15.56 -13.17
N ALA A 26 16.71 -15.71 -14.49
CA ALA A 26 17.28 -14.69 -15.37
C ALA A 26 16.41 -13.43 -15.43
N ASP A 27 15.08 -13.58 -15.43
CA ASP A 27 14.13 -12.46 -15.51
C ASP A 27 14.20 -11.62 -14.23
N PHE A 28 14.33 -12.26 -13.08
CA PHE A 28 14.55 -11.57 -11.81
C PHE A 28 15.85 -10.77 -11.84
N LEU A 29 16.97 -11.41 -12.19
CA LEU A 29 18.28 -10.75 -12.19
C LEU A 29 18.34 -9.60 -13.20
N ASP A 30 17.70 -9.74 -14.36
CA ASP A 30 17.59 -8.69 -15.36
C ASP A 30 16.69 -7.54 -14.88
N THR A 31 15.59 -7.85 -14.19
CA THR A 31 14.73 -6.83 -13.59
C THR A 31 15.50 -6.02 -12.54
N VAL A 32 16.26 -6.68 -11.66
CA VAL A 32 17.12 -6.01 -10.68
C VAL A 32 18.25 -5.23 -11.36
N ALA A 33 18.86 -5.77 -12.42
CA ALA A 33 19.91 -5.08 -13.17
C ALA A 33 19.39 -3.79 -13.84
N ASN A 34 18.25 -3.87 -14.52
CA ASN A 34 17.57 -2.72 -15.12
C ASN A 34 17.14 -1.68 -14.06
N PHE A 35 16.82 -2.14 -12.84
CA PHE A 35 16.49 -1.28 -11.71
C PHE A 35 17.72 -0.53 -11.17
N VAL A 36 18.85 -1.22 -10.97
CA VAL A 36 20.03 -0.65 -10.32
C VAL A 36 20.83 0.25 -11.26
N LEU A 37 21.01 -0.15 -12.52
CA LEU A 37 21.82 0.58 -13.51
C LEU A 37 21.19 0.49 -14.92
N PRO A 38 20.07 1.18 -15.18
CA PRO A 38 19.28 1.04 -16.41
C PRO A 38 20.10 1.27 -17.69
N ARG A 39 20.95 2.30 -17.71
CA ARG A 39 21.81 2.59 -18.88
C ARG A 39 22.81 1.48 -19.17
N LEU A 40 23.44 0.91 -18.13
CA LEU A 40 24.42 -0.18 -18.32
C LEU A 40 23.73 -1.52 -18.61
N ALA A 41 22.53 -1.74 -18.09
CA ALA A 41 21.74 -2.93 -18.37
C ALA A 41 21.39 -3.06 -19.86
N THR A 42 21.17 -1.94 -20.56
CA THR A 42 20.93 -1.94 -22.00
C THR A 42 22.17 -2.35 -22.81
N PHE A 43 23.36 -1.91 -22.43
CA PHE A 43 24.59 -2.15 -23.21
C PHE A 43 25.34 -3.43 -22.82
N PHE A 44 25.30 -3.83 -21.54
CA PHE A 44 26.05 -4.97 -21.00
C PHE A 44 25.21 -5.85 -20.06
N PRO A 45 24.07 -6.39 -20.51
CA PRO A 45 23.13 -7.11 -19.65
C PRO A 45 23.75 -8.33 -18.96
N ALA A 46 24.52 -9.15 -19.69
CA ALA A 46 25.13 -10.37 -19.12
C ALA A 46 26.18 -10.07 -18.04
N LEU A 47 26.98 -9.02 -18.24
CA LEU A 47 28.00 -8.60 -17.27
C LEU A 47 27.33 -8.08 -16.00
N LEU A 48 26.30 -7.23 -16.15
CA LEU A 48 25.57 -6.68 -15.03
C LEU A 48 24.83 -7.78 -14.25
N ARG A 49 24.19 -8.73 -14.94
CA ARG A 49 23.56 -9.92 -14.35
C ARG A 49 24.55 -10.68 -13.46
N PHE A 50 25.77 -10.90 -13.93
CA PHE A 50 26.81 -11.58 -13.16
C PHE A 50 27.18 -10.84 -11.87
N PHE A 51 27.36 -9.52 -11.94
CA PHE A 51 27.67 -8.71 -10.76
C PHE A 51 26.49 -8.64 -9.76
N ILE A 52 25.26 -8.47 -10.26
CA ILE A 52 24.05 -8.48 -9.44
C ILE A 52 23.90 -9.83 -8.73
N LYS A 53 24.02 -10.94 -9.47
CA LYS A 53 23.96 -12.28 -8.89
C LYS A 53 25.00 -12.47 -7.79
N LYS A 54 26.26 -12.09 -8.03
CA LYS A 54 27.33 -12.18 -7.01
C LYS A 54 27.03 -11.34 -5.77
N ARG A 55 26.49 -10.14 -5.96
CA ARG A 55 26.10 -9.26 -4.84
C ARG A 55 24.96 -9.87 -4.03
N LEU A 56 23.92 -10.36 -4.69
CA LEU A 56 22.77 -10.98 -4.04
C LEU A 56 23.19 -12.25 -3.29
N ILE A 57 24.01 -13.12 -3.88
CA ILE A 57 24.59 -14.29 -3.18
C ILE A 57 25.31 -13.87 -1.89
N LYS A 58 26.10 -12.79 -1.93
CA LYS A 58 26.81 -12.30 -0.75
C LYS A 58 25.85 -11.82 0.33
N GLN A 59 24.81 -11.09 -0.05
CA GLN A 59 23.82 -10.53 0.87
C GLN A 59 22.92 -11.62 1.49
N THR A 60 22.54 -12.63 0.71
CA THR A 60 21.64 -13.69 1.17
C THR A 60 22.37 -14.90 1.75
N ARG A 61 23.71 -14.88 1.82
CA ARG A 61 24.53 -16.01 2.31
C ARG A 61 24.14 -16.45 3.73
N ALA A 62 23.79 -15.50 4.59
CA ALA A 62 23.41 -15.75 5.97
C ALA A 62 21.89 -15.86 6.16
N VAL A 63 21.10 -15.83 5.08
CA VAL A 63 19.64 -15.88 5.15
C VAL A 63 19.16 -17.33 5.13
N ASP A 64 18.62 -17.77 6.26
CA ASP A 64 18.12 -19.13 6.47
C ASP A 64 16.69 -19.19 7.04
N THR A 65 16.18 -18.05 7.51
CA THR A 65 14.86 -17.88 8.11
C THR A 65 14.12 -16.69 7.52
N VAL A 66 12.80 -16.63 7.69
CA VAL A 66 11.99 -15.46 7.32
C VAL A 66 12.48 -14.23 8.06
N ALA A 67 12.81 -14.36 9.35
CA ALA A 67 13.36 -13.27 10.15
C ALA A 67 14.67 -12.70 9.56
N SER A 68 15.62 -13.57 9.19
CA SER A 68 16.87 -13.12 8.55
C SER A 68 16.65 -12.47 7.18
N MET A 69 15.62 -12.88 6.44
CA MET A 69 15.22 -12.23 5.19
C MET A 69 14.60 -10.84 5.45
N GLN A 70 13.75 -10.73 6.48
CA GLN A 70 13.15 -9.46 6.89
C GLN A 70 14.21 -8.42 7.29
N ALA A 71 15.30 -8.84 7.94
CA ALA A 71 16.42 -7.95 8.23
C ALA A 71 17.07 -7.37 6.96
N VAL A 72 17.27 -8.20 5.92
CA VAL A 72 17.77 -7.72 4.62
C VAL A 72 16.78 -6.74 3.97
N ILE A 73 15.48 -7.02 4.05
CA ILE A 73 14.44 -6.13 3.50
C ILE A 73 14.41 -4.80 4.27
N ALA A 74 14.59 -4.82 5.60
CA ALA A 74 14.66 -3.63 6.42
C ALA A 74 15.81 -2.69 6.00
N ASP A 75 17.01 -3.23 5.74
CA ASP A 75 18.17 -2.44 5.25
C ASP A 75 17.89 -1.74 3.90
N TYR A 76 17.10 -2.39 3.03
CA TYR A 76 16.69 -1.78 1.76
C TYR A 76 15.60 -0.74 1.97
N MET A 77 14.64 -1.03 2.85
CA MET A 77 13.58 -0.09 3.20
C MET A 77 14.16 1.20 3.80
N GLU A 78 15.13 1.10 4.71
CA GLU A 78 15.80 2.26 5.30
C GLU A 78 16.44 3.16 4.23
N LYS A 79 17.10 2.57 3.22
CA LYS A 79 17.66 3.33 2.09
C LYS A 79 16.57 4.00 1.26
N ILE A 80 15.51 3.28 0.92
CA ILE A 80 14.39 3.83 0.15
C ILE A 80 13.77 5.01 0.91
N VAL A 81 13.53 4.88 2.22
CA VAL A 81 13.02 5.96 3.06
C VAL A 81 13.95 7.18 2.99
N ASN A 82 15.24 6.98 3.23
CA ASN A 82 16.23 8.07 3.25
C ASN A 82 16.40 8.77 1.90
N GLU A 83 16.29 8.04 0.78
CA GLU A 83 16.50 8.60 -0.56
C GLU A 83 15.24 9.19 -1.20
N THR A 84 14.06 8.73 -0.79
CA THR A 84 12.78 9.04 -1.47
C THR A 84 11.74 9.75 -0.61
N THR A 85 12.00 9.93 0.68
CA THR A 85 11.13 10.70 1.58
C THR A 85 11.90 11.90 2.14
N THR A 86 11.19 13.00 2.37
CA THR A 86 11.74 14.16 3.10
C THR A 86 11.71 13.91 4.60
N SER A 87 10.67 13.23 5.07
CA SER A 87 10.53 12.76 6.44
C SER A 87 9.51 11.63 6.51
N LEU A 88 9.71 10.71 7.46
CA LEU A 88 8.74 9.69 7.83
C LEU A 88 8.37 9.89 9.29
N THR A 89 7.09 10.12 9.56
CA THR A 89 6.55 10.33 10.91
C THR A 89 5.41 9.36 11.18
N HIS A 90 5.07 9.17 12.45
CA HIS A 90 3.94 8.32 12.83
C HIS A 90 3.22 8.85 14.07
N SER A 91 1.99 8.39 14.27
CA SER A 91 1.18 8.69 15.46
C SER A 91 0.30 7.50 15.85
N GLY A 92 -0.09 7.41 17.11
CA GLY A 92 -1.04 6.39 17.59
C GLY A 92 -0.45 5.00 17.83
N LEU A 93 0.83 4.79 17.50
CA LEU A 93 1.54 3.53 17.71
C LEU A 93 1.57 3.14 19.19
N GLU A 94 1.68 4.13 20.08
CA GLU A 94 1.70 3.97 21.53
C GLU A 94 0.43 3.34 22.13
N ARG A 95 -0.65 3.26 21.33
CA ARG A 95 -1.93 2.67 21.73
C ARG A 95 -1.98 1.16 21.49
N LEU A 96 -1.02 0.63 20.76
CA LEU A 96 -0.95 -0.80 20.43
C LEU A 96 -0.24 -1.57 21.54
N THR A 97 -0.75 -2.75 21.85
CA THR A 97 -0.15 -3.65 22.82
C THR A 97 0.91 -4.52 22.12
N ILE A 98 2.15 -4.47 22.60
CA ILE A 98 3.23 -5.35 22.12
C ILE A 98 2.85 -6.82 22.37
N GLY A 99 3.12 -7.68 21.39
CA GLY A 99 2.82 -9.11 21.45
C GLY A 99 1.35 -9.48 21.18
N ARG A 100 0.48 -8.50 20.91
CA ARG A 100 -0.89 -8.73 20.43
C ARG A 100 -0.97 -8.55 18.92
N ASN A 101 -1.76 -9.39 18.27
CA ASN A 101 -2.01 -9.32 16.83
C ASN A 101 -3.24 -8.45 16.52
N TYR A 102 -3.13 -7.67 15.45
CA TYR A 102 -4.18 -6.76 14.99
C TYR A 102 -4.41 -6.94 13.48
N LEU A 103 -5.64 -6.69 13.03
CA LEU A 103 -5.94 -6.47 11.63
C LEU A 103 -5.86 -4.98 11.31
N PHE A 104 -4.80 -4.56 10.63
CA PHE A 104 -4.65 -3.21 10.12
C PHE A 104 -5.36 -3.05 8.78
N ILE A 105 -6.24 -2.05 8.69
CA ILE A 105 -6.96 -1.69 7.46
C ILE A 105 -6.58 -0.27 7.09
N SER A 106 -6.03 -0.04 5.90
CA SER A 106 -5.60 1.31 5.48
C SER A 106 -6.18 1.78 4.15
N ASN A 107 -6.13 3.09 3.93
CA ASN A 107 -6.21 3.64 2.58
C ASN A 107 -5.06 3.08 1.73
N HIS A 108 -5.20 3.08 0.41
CA HIS A 108 -4.23 2.42 -0.46
C HIS A 108 -3.89 3.27 -1.68
N ARG A 109 -2.69 3.83 -1.70
CA ARG A 109 -2.20 4.69 -2.78
C ARG A 109 -1.01 4.09 -3.51
N ASP A 110 -0.18 3.30 -2.83
CA ASP A 110 0.97 2.63 -3.44
C ASP A 110 0.90 1.12 -3.23
N ILE A 111 1.19 0.35 -4.28
CA ILE A 111 1.06 -1.11 -4.27
C ILE A 111 1.95 -1.75 -3.19
N VAL A 112 3.18 -1.27 -3.05
CA VAL A 112 4.21 -1.91 -2.21
C VAL A 112 4.60 -1.03 -1.04
N MET A 113 4.65 0.29 -1.23
CA MET A 113 5.16 1.19 -0.21
C MET A 113 4.19 1.36 0.96
N ASP A 114 2.88 1.28 0.74
CA ASP A 114 1.89 1.38 1.82
C ASP A 114 2.13 0.34 2.94
N PRO A 115 2.07 -0.97 2.68
CA PRO A 115 2.35 -1.96 3.72
C PRO A 115 3.80 -1.89 4.20
N ALA A 116 4.75 -1.48 3.36
CA ALA A 116 6.14 -1.34 3.77
C ALA A 116 6.33 -0.25 4.83
N PHE A 117 5.68 0.91 4.69
CA PHE A 117 5.75 1.99 5.69
C PHE A 117 5.10 1.57 7.01
N VAL A 118 3.93 0.93 6.96
CA VAL A 118 3.28 0.42 8.18
C VAL A 118 4.17 -0.60 8.88
N ASN A 119 4.75 -1.53 8.13
CA ASN A 119 5.64 -2.56 8.66
C ASN A 119 6.94 -1.96 9.23
N TYR A 120 7.51 -0.96 8.57
CA TYR A 120 8.71 -0.24 9.03
C TYR A 120 8.46 0.46 10.36
N VAL A 121 7.34 1.18 10.49
CA VAL A 121 6.99 1.87 11.74
C VAL A 121 6.73 0.87 12.88
N LEU A 122 6.03 -0.24 12.61
CA LEU A 122 5.80 -1.31 13.59
C LEU A 122 7.12 -1.93 14.06
N TYR A 123 8.02 -2.26 13.12
CA TYR A 123 9.32 -2.86 13.42
C TYR A 123 10.16 -1.96 14.34
N HIS A 124 10.26 -0.67 14.03
CA HIS A 124 10.98 0.30 14.88
C HIS A 124 10.28 0.58 16.21
N GLY A 125 8.96 0.36 16.29
CA GLY A 125 8.17 0.41 17.52
C GLY A 125 8.30 -0.83 18.41
N GLY A 126 9.05 -1.85 18.00
CA GLY A 126 9.19 -3.11 18.74
C GLY A 126 8.00 -4.08 18.58
N HIS A 127 7.15 -3.86 17.57
CA HIS A 127 6.09 -4.79 17.20
C HIS A 127 6.58 -5.81 16.15
N ASP A 128 5.92 -6.96 16.10
CA ASP A 128 6.15 -7.95 15.06
C ASP A 128 5.76 -7.43 13.67
N THR A 129 6.46 -7.93 12.65
CA THR A 129 6.17 -7.59 11.26
C THR A 129 4.87 -8.21 10.76
N LEU A 130 4.27 -7.56 9.77
CA LEU A 130 2.98 -7.88 9.21
C LEU A 130 3.00 -9.07 8.26
N GLN A 131 1.85 -9.75 8.17
CA GLN A 131 1.48 -10.49 6.97
C GLN A 131 0.61 -9.62 6.06
N ILE A 132 0.97 -9.55 4.78
CA ILE A 132 0.43 -8.55 3.83
C ILE A 132 -0.46 -9.25 2.80
N ALA A 133 -1.72 -8.81 2.66
CA ALA A 133 -2.57 -9.32 1.58
C ALA A 133 -2.12 -8.76 0.21
N ILE A 134 -1.90 -9.64 -0.76
CA ILE A 134 -1.58 -9.25 -2.15
C ILE A 134 -2.45 -10.01 -3.16
N GLY A 135 -2.94 -9.29 -4.18
CA GLY A 135 -3.73 -9.89 -5.26
C GLY A 135 -2.90 -10.78 -6.18
N ASP A 136 -3.47 -11.91 -6.61
CA ASP A 136 -2.87 -12.83 -7.58
C ASP A 136 -2.62 -12.20 -8.96
N ASN A 137 -3.33 -11.12 -9.30
CA ASN A 137 -3.14 -10.35 -10.53
C ASN A 137 -1.71 -9.80 -10.69
N LEU A 138 -1.00 -9.57 -9.58
CA LEU A 138 0.38 -9.07 -9.56
C LEU A 138 1.42 -10.19 -9.69
N LEU A 139 1.00 -11.46 -9.57
CA LEU A 139 1.90 -12.61 -9.37
C LEU A 139 2.11 -13.44 -10.65
N LYS A 140 1.93 -12.82 -11.82
CA LYS A 140 2.05 -13.50 -13.12
C LYS A 140 3.47 -14.00 -13.41
N ARG A 141 4.50 -13.28 -12.94
CA ARG A 141 5.90 -13.70 -13.05
C ARG A 141 6.29 -14.52 -11.80
N PRO A 142 6.84 -15.74 -11.93
CA PRO A 142 7.15 -16.60 -10.79
C PRO A 142 8.01 -15.93 -9.71
N PHE A 143 9.04 -15.18 -10.10
CA PHE A 143 9.91 -14.50 -9.14
C PHE A 143 9.18 -13.43 -8.31
N VAL A 144 8.13 -12.78 -8.86
CA VAL A 144 7.35 -11.78 -8.12
C VAL A 144 6.55 -12.46 -7.02
N SER A 145 5.90 -13.59 -7.33
CA SER A 145 5.25 -14.44 -6.34
C SER A 145 6.21 -14.85 -5.23
N ASP A 146 7.42 -15.24 -5.61
CA ASP A 146 8.44 -15.65 -4.65
C ASP A 146 8.89 -14.53 -3.71
N LEU A 147 9.18 -13.35 -4.26
CA LEU A 147 9.59 -12.18 -3.47
C LEU A 147 8.49 -11.73 -2.51
N MET A 148 7.24 -11.67 -2.98
CA MET A 148 6.11 -11.24 -2.15
C MET A 148 5.87 -12.22 -1.01
N ARG A 149 5.89 -13.53 -1.26
CA ARG A 149 5.72 -14.55 -0.21
C ARG A 149 6.92 -14.65 0.74
N LEU A 150 8.13 -14.33 0.28
CA LEU A 150 9.29 -14.16 1.16
C LEU A 150 9.14 -12.92 2.06
N ASN A 151 8.50 -11.87 1.54
CA ASN A 151 8.15 -10.67 2.31
C ASN A 151 6.87 -10.84 3.14
N ARG A 152 6.59 -12.06 3.60
CA ARG A 152 5.41 -12.39 4.43
C ARG A 152 4.05 -12.05 3.79
N SER A 153 3.98 -11.86 2.47
CA SER A 153 2.69 -11.64 1.81
C SER A 153 1.93 -12.95 1.58
N PHE A 154 0.61 -12.91 1.77
CA PHE A 154 -0.30 -14.00 1.42
C PHE A 154 -1.20 -13.62 0.25
N ILE A 155 -1.59 -14.63 -0.53
CA ILE A 155 -2.23 -14.43 -1.84
C ILE A 155 -3.75 -14.37 -1.70
N VAL A 156 -4.33 -13.32 -2.28
CA VAL A 156 -5.77 -13.14 -2.49
C VAL A 156 -6.09 -13.53 -3.93
N LYS A 157 -6.87 -14.60 -4.11
CA LYS A 157 -7.28 -15.10 -5.43
C LYS A 157 -8.40 -14.23 -6.03
N ARG A 158 -8.05 -13.22 -6.83
CA ARG A 158 -9.00 -12.28 -7.46
C ARG A 158 -9.52 -12.77 -8.81
N SER A 159 -8.76 -13.65 -9.46
CA SER A 159 -9.13 -14.16 -10.79
C SER A 159 -10.18 -15.27 -10.77
N ALA A 160 -10.51 -15.80 -9.58
CA ALA A 160 -11.49 -16.87 -9.39
C ALA A 160 -12.92 -16.39 -9.68
N ARG A 161 -13.79 -17.30 -10.16
CA ARG A 161 -15.19 -16.98 -10.48
C ARG A 161 -16.17 -17.98 -9.88
N GLY A 162 -17.40 -17.54 -9.64
CA GLY A 162 -18.50 -18.39 -9.18
C GLY A 162 -18.20 -19.08 -7.84
N ARG A 163 -18.33 -20.42 -7.80
CA ARG A 163 -18.14 -21.21 -6.57
C ARG A 163 -16.70 -21.17 -6.07
N GLU A 164 -15.73 -21.12 -6.98
CA GLU A 164 -14.30 -21.08 -6.61
C GLU A 164 -13.98 -19.79 -5.84
N LEU A 165 -14.55 -18.65 -6.28
CA LEU A 165 -14.42 -17.37 -5.59
C LEU A 165 -14.98 -17.45 -4.16
N LEU A 166 -16.17 -18.03 -3.98
CA LEU A 166 -16.75 -18.15 -2.63
C LEU A 166 -15.87 -19.00 -1.70
N SER A 167 -15.31 -20.11 -2.23
CA SER A 167 -14.39 -20.97 -1.47
C SER A 167 -13.07 -20.27 -1.17
N SER A 168 -12.53 -19.46 -2.09
CA SER A 168 -11.30 -18.71 -1.86
C SER A 168 -11.49 -17.58 -0.83
N LEU A 169 -12.64 -16.89 -0.87
CA LEU A 169 -12.99 -15.87 0.13
C LEU A 169 -13.21 -16.50 1.52
N GLN A 170 -13.82 -17.69 1.59
CA GLN A 170 -13.94 -18.43 2.85
C GLN A 170 -12.56 -18.80 3.41
N LEU A 171 -11.69 -19.38 2.58
CA LEU A 171 -10.33 -19.75 2.97
C LEU A 171 -9.51 -18.54 3.43
N LEU A 172 -9.65 -17.42 2.73
CA LEU A 172 -8.99 -16.15 3.05
C LEU A 172 -9.45 -15.62 4.41
N SER A 173 -10.76 -15.59 4.66
CA SER A 173 -11.32 -15.17 5.94
C SER A 173 -10.76 -16.03 7.08
N GLU A 174 -10.85 -17.35 6.96
CA GLU A 174 -10.33 -18.30 7.96
C GLU A 174 -8.82 -18.13 8.18
N TYR A 175 -8.06 -17.84 7.12
CA TYR A 175 -6.64 -17.60 7.22
C TYR A 175 -6.31 -16.33 8.00
N ILE A 176 -7.01 -15.22 7.73
CA ILE A 176 -6.83 -13.96 8.46
C ILE A 176 -7.15 -14.16 9.94
N HIS A 177 -8.25 -14.84 10.28
CA HIS A 177 -8.57 -15.18 11.67
C HIS A 177 -7.47 -16.03 12.32
N ASN A 178 -6.99 -17.08 11.63
CA ASN A 178 -5.88 -17.90 12.13
C ASN A 178 -4.61 -17.07 12.37
N CYS A 179 -4.30 -16.11 11.50
CA CYS A 179 -3.17 -15.21 11.69
C CYS A 179 -3.33 -14.38 12.96
N ILE A 180 -4.48 -13.72 13.15
CA ILE A 180 -4.72 -12.90 14.33
C ILE A 180 -4.67 -13.75 15.61
N ASP A 181 -5.32 -14.92 15.60
CA ASP A 181 -5.41 -15.77 16.80
C ASP A 181 -4.07 -16.41 17.19
N ASN A 182 -3.24 -16.80 16.22
CA ASN A 182 -2.13 -17.73 16.47
C ASN A 182 -0.76 -17.33 15.90
N GLU A 183 -0.68 -16.39 14.95
CA GLU A 183 0.57 -16.17 14.20
C GLU A 183 1.08 -14.73 14.25
N SER A 184 0.35 -13.78 13.68
CA SER A 184 0.84 -12.41 13.48
C SER A 184 -0.27 -11.44 13.08
N SER A 185 -0.02 -10.15 13.30
CA SER A 185 -0.79 -9.06 12.71
C SER A 185 -0.87 -9.15 11.17
N VAL A 186 -1.98 -8.66 10.62
CA VAL A 186 -2.27 -8.66 9.19
C VAL A 186 -2.50 -7.24 8.72
N TRP A 187 -2.04 -6.91 7.51
CA TRP A 187 -2.40 -5.68 6.81
C TRP A 187 -3.20 -5.99 5.55
N ILE A 188 -4.28 -5.23 5.36
CA ILE A 188 -5.10 -5.20 4.15
C ILE A 188 -5.45 -3.77 3.75
N ALA A 189 -5.62 -3.54 2.45
CA ALA A 189 -6.23 -2.31 1.95
C ALA A 189 -7.74 -2.30 2.21
N GLN A 190 -8.32 -1.12 2.44
CA GLN A 190 -9.75 -0.94 2.70
C GLN A 190 -10.66 -1.25 1.51
N SER A 191 -10.11 -1.29 0.30
CA SER A 191 -10.80 -1.63 -0.94
C SER A 191 -9.90 -2.39 -1.90
N GLU A 192 -10.52 -3.02 -2.91
CA GLU A 192 -9.76 -3.68 -3.96
C GLU A 192 -9.04 -2.66 -4.86
N GLY A 193 -7.71 -2.70 -4.83
CA GLY A 193 -6.88 -1.83 -5.66
C GLY A 193 -6.64 -0.47 -5.01
N ARG A 194 -5.64 0.23 -5.53
CA ARG A 194 -5.25 1.56 -5.04
C ARG A 194 -6.18 2.65 -5.56
N ALA A 195 -6.42 3.69 -4.76
CA ALA A 195 -7.07 4.90 -5.24
C ALA A 195 -6.20 5.61 -6.29
N LYS A 196 -6.86 6.01 -7.38
CA LYS A 196 -6.25 6.77 -8.49
C LYS A 196 -6.55 8.26 -8.39
N ASP A 197 -7.70 8.59 -7.82
CA ASP A 197 -8.22 9.95 -7.63
C ASP A 197 -8.01 10.47 -6.20
N GLY A 198 -7.32 9.71 -5.34
CA GLY A 198 -7.09 10.11 -3.96
C GLY A 198 -8.31 9.96 -3.04
N ILE A 199 -9.40 9.38 -3.51
CA ILE A 199 -10.58 9.03 -2.71
C ILE A 199 -10.53 7.52 -2.44
N ASP A 200 -10.31 7.16 -1.18
CA ASP A 200 -10.35 5.78 -0.70
C ASP A 200 -11.59 5.62 0.19
N ARG A 201 -12.39 4.55 -0.01
CA ARG A 201 -13.51 4.18 0.90
C ARG A 201 -13.48 2.69 1.23
N THR A 202 -13.83 2.35 2.45
CA THR A 202 -13.89 0.95 2.89
C THR A 202 -15.02 0.24 2.16
N ASP A 203 -14.73 -0.87 1.48
CA ASP A 203 -15.73 -1.68 0.82
C ASP A 203 -16.50 -2.54 1.84
N PRO A 204 -17.83 -2.38 2.00
CA PRO A 204 -18.62 -3.23 2.88
C PRO A 204 -18.56 -4.73 2.53
N ALA A 205 -18.25 -5.09 1.27
CA ALA A 205 -18.04 -6.47 0.86
C ALA A 205 -16.77 -7.08 1.49
N LEU A 206 -15.73 -6.27 1.71
CA LEU A 206 -14.54 -6.69 2.45
C LEU A 206 -14.90 -7.13 3.87
N LEU A 207 -15.73 -6.36 4.56
CA LEU A 207 -16.17 -6.66 5.92
C LEU A 207 -17.03 -7.92 5.99
N LYS A 208 -17.90 -8.12 4.99
CA LYS A 208 -18.66 -9.37 4.85
C LYS A 208 -17.73 -10.56 4.61
N MET A 209 -16.69 -10.40 3.80
CA MET A 209 -15.67 -11.43 3.57
C MET A 209 -14.95 -11.78 4.88
N LEU A 210 -14.52 -10.80 5.66
CA LEU A 210 -13.85 -11.03 6.95
C LEU A 210 -14.75 -11.78 7.95
N ALA A 211 -16.08 -11.64 7.86
CA ALA A 211 -17.03 -12.37 8.69
C ALA A 211 -17.30 -13.82 8.22
N MET A 212 -16.81 -14.23 7.03
CA MET A 212 -17.12 -15.56 6.47
C MET A 212 -16.54 -16.73 7.30
N ALA A 213 -15.47 -16.51 8.07
CA ALA A 213 -14.86 -17.52 8.94
C ALA A 213 -15.86 -18.11 9.94
N ASP A 214 -16.88 -17.33 10.35
CA ASP A 214 -17.92 -17.78 11.26
C ASP A 214 -19.27 -17.15 10.94
N ARG A 215 -19.98 -17.73 9.96
CA ARG A 215 -21.25 -17.19 9.47
C ARG A 215 -22.43 -17.37 10.43
N LYS A 216 -22.23 -18.08 11.54
CA LYS A 216 -23.31 -18.33 12.52
C LYS A 216 -23.40 -17.20 13.54
N GLU A 217 -22.28 -16.52 13.79
CA GLU A 217 -22.19 -15.40 14.72
C GLU A 217 -22.55 -14.08 14.02
N PRO A 218 -23.02 -13.06 14.78
CA PRO A 218 -23.24 -11.72 14.26
C PRO A 218 -21.94 -11.10 13.71
N LEU A 219 -22.05 -10.35 12.59
CA LEU A 219 -20.90 -9.76 11.90
C LEU A 219 -20.00 -8.93 12.82
N GLY A 220 -20.59 -8.10 13.68
CA GLY A 220 -19.84 -7.26 14.63
C GLY A 220 -19.00 -8.08 15.60
N ASP A 221 -19.51 -9.23 16.05
CA ASP A 221 -18.81 -10.13 16.98
C ASP A 221 -17.65 -10.83 16.28
N VAL A 222 -17.84 -11.30 15.04
CA VAL A 222 -16.77 -11.91 14.24
C VAL A 222 -15.67 -10.90 13.94
N LEU A 223 -16.03 -9.69 13.51
CA LEU A 223 -15.06 -8.63 13.25
C LEU A 223 -14.37 -8.13 14.53
N GLY A 224 -15.05 -8.17 15.68
CA GLY A 224 -14.47 -7.78 16.97
C GLY A 224 -13.28 -8.64 17.38
N ARG A 225 -13.27 -9.93 16.99
CA ARG A 225 -12.15 -10.85 17.21
C ARG A 225 -10.90 -10.51 16.40
N LEU A 226 -11.04 -9.74 15.32
CA LEU A 226 -9.92 -9.34 14.46
C LEU A 226 -9.13 -8.14 14.98
N HIS A 227 -9.60 -7.47 16.04
CA HIS A 227 -8.95 -6.31 16.65
C HIS A 227 -8.58 -5.25 15.60
N ILE A 228 -9.59 -4.83 14.82
CA ILE A 228 -9.39 -3.97 13.65
C ILE A 228 -8.86 -2.61 14.10
N VAL A 229 -7.72 -2.20 13.54
CA VAL A 229 -7.14 -0.85 13.72
C VAL A 229 -7.07 -0.16 12.35
N PRO A 230 -7.86 0.89 12.13
CA PRO A 230 -7.73 1.70 10.93
C PRO A 230 -6.38 2.41 10.88
N VAL A 231 -5.73 2.46 9.73
CA VAL A 231 -4.42 3.11 9.53
C VAL A 231 -4.51 4.12 8.40
N SER A 232 -4.12 5.36 8.67
CA SER A 232 -4.00 6.39 7.63
C SER A 232 -2.57 6.49 7.14
N ILE A 233 -2.38 6.46 5.82
CA ILE A 233 -1.10 6.61 5.16
C ILE A 233 -1.17 7.86 4.27
N SER A 234 -0.43 8.88 4.67
CA SER A 234 -0.39 10.18 4.00
C SER A 234 0.93 10.36 3.28
N TYR A 235 0.85 10.89 2.06
CA TYR A 235 1.99 11.19 1.20
C TYR A 235 1.95 12.66 0.83
N GLY A 236 3.08 13.36 0.98
CA GLY A 236 3.24 14.70 0.44
C GLY A 236 3.29 14.68 -1.08
N LEU A 237 3.84 13.61 -1.66
CA LEU A 237 3.86 13.39 -3.09
C LEU A 237 3.54 11.92 -3.39
N ASP A 238 2.63 11.69 -4.32
CA ASP A 238 2.38 10.33 -4.84
C ASP A 238 3.30 10.10 -6.05
N ALA A 239 4.25 9.18 -5.90
CA ALA A 239 5.23 8.87 -6.94
C ALA A 239 4.58 8.40 -8.26
N CYS A 240 3.38 7.83 -8.19
CA CYS A 240 2.61 7.33 -9.32
C CYS A 240 1.50 8.30 -9.76
N ASP A 241 1.45 9.54 -9.26
CA ASP A 241 0.38 10.50 -9.55
C ASP A 241 0.14 10.73 -11.04
N LEU A 242 1.20 10.89 -11.84
CA LEU A 242 1.10 11.05 -13.29
C LEU A 242 0.52 9.81 -13.97
N LEU A 243 1.01 8.62 -13.63
CA LEU A 243 0.52 7.37 -14.19
C LEU A 243 -0.97 7.17 -13.89
N LYS A 244 -1.41 7.56 -12.69
CA LYS A 244 -2.82 7.51 -12.27
C LYS A 244 -3.65 8.54 -13.00
N ALA A 245 -3.13 9.76 -13.15
CA ALA A 245 -3.84 10.84 -13.82
C ALA A 245 -4.01 10.55 -15.32
N GLU A 246 -2.98 10.03 -15.99
CA GLU A 246 -3.04 9.54 -17.37
C GLU A 246 -4.10 8.43 -17.53
N GLU A 247 -4.10 7.43 -16.65
CA GLU A 247 -5.10 6.36 -16.67
C GLU A 247 -6.52 6.90 -16.50
N LEU A 248 -6.73 7.85 -15.61
CA LEU A 248 -8.05 8.47 -15.40
C LEU A 248 -8.48 9.32 -16.61
N CYS A 249 -7.59 10.13 -17.20
CA CYS A 249 -7.92 10.88 -18.42
C CYS A 249 -8.28 9.94 -19.58
N GLN A 250 -7.52 8.86 -19.78
CA GLN A 250 -7.82 7.88 -20.83
C GLN A 250 -9.18 7.21 -20.63
N ILE A 251 -9.53 6.85 -19.40
CA ILE A 251 -10.87 6.31 -19.09
C ILE A 251 -11.97 7.32 -19.43
N GLU A 252 -11.76 8.60 -19.15
CA GLU A 252 -12.75 9.64 -19.47
C GLU A 252 -12.90 9.90 -20.97
N GLU A 253 -11.79 9.88 -21.70
CA GLU A 253 -11.78 10.10 -23.15
C GLU A 253 -12.28 8.89 -23.94
N THR A 254 -11.96 7.67 -23.51
CA THR A 254 -12.16 6.44 -24.30
C THR A 254 -13.11 5.43 -23.66
N GLY A 255 -13.56 5.68 -22.42
CA GLY A 255 -14.46 4.79 -21.66
C GLY A 255 -13.76 3.58 -21.03
N SER A 256 -12.47 3.35 -21.29
CA SER A 256 -11.73 2.22 -20.74
C SER A 256 -10.22 2.46 -20.68
N TYR A 257 -9.52 1.65 -19.90
CA TYR A 257 -8.05 1.62 -19.89
C TYR A 257 -7.60 0.17 -19.89
N GLU A 258 -6.84 -0.21 -20.91
CA GLU A 258 -6.31 -1.57 -21.02
C GLU A 258 -5.00 -1.67 -20.24
N LYS A 259 -5.07 -2.33 -19.08
CA LYS A 259 -3.88 -2.66 -18.29
C LYS A 259 -3.12 -3.79 -18.98
N ASN A 260 -1.86 -3.56 -19.28
CA ASN A 260 -0.94 -4.65 -19.63
C ASN A 260 -0.11 -5.06 -18.40
N GLU A 261 0.59 -6.18 -18.53
CA GLU A 261 1.35 -6.78 -17.42
C GLU A 261 2.50 -5.87 -16.94
N ASP A 262 2.99 -5.00 -17.80
CA ASP A 262 4.06 -4.07 -17.47
C ASP A 262 3.54 -2.83 -16.73
N THR A 263 2.24 -2.51 -16.78
CA THR A 263 1.66 -1.34 -16.09
C THR A 263 1.82 -1.44 -14.58
N ASP A 264 1.52 -2.62 -14.00
CA ASP A 264 1.64 -2.84 -12.56
C ASP A 264 3.13 -2.83 -12.14
N MET A 265 4.00 -3.47 -12.92
CA MET A 265 5.45 -3.47 -12.66
C MET A 265 6.04 -2.06 -12.72
N LYS A 266 5.69 -1.27 -13.75
CA LYS A 266 6.10 0.14 -13.86
C LYS A 266 5.67 0.94 -12.64
N SER A 267 4.45 0.69 -12.15
CA SER A 267 3.95 1.37 -10.98
C SER A 267 4.67 0.96 -9.70
N ILE A 268 4.98 -0.33 -9.52
CA ILE A 268 5.77 -0.81 -8.37
C ILE A 268 7.15 -0.13 -8.38
N VAL A 269 7.84 -0.16 -9.52
CA VAL A 269 9.17 0.46 -9.66
C VAL A 269 9.11 1.97 -9.41
N LYS A 270 8.12 2.65 -9.99
CA LYS A 270 7.92 4.10 -9.81
C LYS A 270 7.58 4.44 -8.35
N GLY A 271 6.74 3.65 -7.70
CA GLY A 271 6.38 3.78 -6.29
C GLY A 271 7.60 3.66 -5.37
N VAL A 272 8.43 2.64 -5.60
CA VAL A 272 9.66 2.42 -4.81
C VAL A 272 10.66 3.56 -5.01
N LEU A 273 10.97 3.94 -6.26
CA LEU A 273 12.05 4.89 -6.58
C LEU A 273 11.63 6.37 -6.57
N GLY A 274 10.35 6.65 -6.77
CA GLY A 274 9.85 8.01 -6.89
C GLY A 274 9.86 8.74 -5.56
N GLN A 275 9.99 10.06 -5.63
CA GLN A 275 9.87 10.95 -4.47
C GLN A 275 8.47 10.87 -3.88
N LYS A 276 8.40 10.83 -2.55
CA LYS A 276 7.17 10.67 -1.76
C LYS A 276 6.90 11.88 -0.86
N GLY A 277 7.87 12.79 -0.75
CA GLY A 277 7.81 13.95 0.15
C GLY A 277 7.74 13.51 1.61
N ARG A 278 6.97 14.24 2.42
CA ARG A 278 6.64 13.83 3.79
C ARG A 278 5.69 12.64 3.78
N VAL A 279 5.99 11.60 4.53
CA VAL A 279 5.11 10.45 4.75
C VAL A 279 4.68 10.42 6.22
N HIS A 280 3.39 10.25 6.47
CA HIS A 280 2.84 10.08 7.82
C HIS A 280 2.02 8.79 7.90
N VAL A 281 2.29 7.98 8.92
CA VAL A 281 1.51 6.77 9.24
C VAL A 281 0.79 6.97 10.56
N ALA A 282 -0.53 7.14 10.53
CA ALA A 282 -1.34 7.29 11.73
C ALA A 282 -2.09 6.00 12.06
N PHE A 283 -1.83 5.43 13.23
CA PHE A 283 -2.59 4.31 13.77
C PHE A 283 -3.81 4.84 14.53
N GLY A 284 -4.99 4.39 14.11
CA GLY A 284 -6.26 4.68 14.77
C GLY A 284 -6.40 3.98 16.11
N GLN A 285 -7.62 4.01 16.63
CA GLN A 285 -8.04 3.21 17.78
C GLN A 285 -8.67 1.90 17.31
N GLU A 286 -8.39 0.82 18.05
CA GLU A 286 -9.07 -0.46 17.87
C GLU A 286 -10.59 -0.26 17.87
N LEU A 287 -11.26 -0.78 16.84
CA LEU A 287 -12.71 -0.64 16.70
C LEU A 287 -13.42 -1.37 17.83
N LYS A 288 -14.30 -0.64 18.52
CA LYS A 288 -15.29 -1.22 19.43
C LYS A 288 -16.57 -1.44 18.65
N LEU A 289 -16.81 -2.67 18.23
CA LEU A 289 -17.96 -3.03 17.40
C LEU A 289 -19.14 -3.43 18.28
N ASN A 290 -20.27 -2.76 18.09
CA ASN A 290 -21.57 -3.09 18.67
C ASN A 290 -22.67 -3.13 17.59
N ASN A 291 -22.26 -3.16 16.32
CA ASN A 291 -23.14 -3.05 15.17
C ASN A 291 -22.78 -4.13 14.15
N ASN A 292 -23.82 -4.72 13.55
CA ASN A 292 -23.71 -5.79 12.57
C ASN A 292 -23.87 -5.29 11.12
N ASP A 293 -24.15 -4.00 10.91
CA ASP A 293 -24.25 -3.40 9.59
C ASP A 293 -22.85 -3.07 9.04
N PRO A 294 -22.40 -3.75 7.98
CA PRO A 294 -21.09 -3.49 7.40
C PRO A 294 -20.97 -2.07 6.83
N GLN A 295 -22.05 -1.39 6.47
CA GLN A 295 -21.99 0.01 6.03
C GLN A 295 -21.59 0.95 7.17
N ILE A 296 -22.09 0.68 8.38
CA ILE A 296 -21.77 1.47 9.57
C ILE A 296 -20.32 1.21 9.97
N VAL A 297 -19.88 -0.05 9.97
CA VAL A 297 -18.50 -0.42 10.29
C VAL A 297 -17.51 0.17 9.26
N ALA A 298 -17.85 0.14 7.97
CA ALA A 298 -17.04 0.77 6.91
C ALA A 298 -16.86 2.28 7.17
N LYS A 299 -17.93 2.99 7.51
CA LYS A 299 -17.85 4.41 7.87
C LYS A 299 -17.02 4.66 9.13
N MET A 300 -17.05 3.75 10.12
CA MET A 300 -16.20 3.87 11.30
C MET A 300 -14.71 3.77 10.95
N ILE A 301 -14.34 2.89 10.02
CA ILE A 301 -12.98 2.76 9.49
C ILE A 301 -12.61 4.02 8.72
N ASP A 302 -13.42 4.43 7.74
CA ASP A 302 -13.18 5.60 6.90
C ASP A 302 -13.01 6.88 7.74
N ASN A 303 -13.86 7.09 8.74
CA ASN A 303 -13.79 8.25 9.62
C ASN A 303 -12.47 8.31 10.39
N GLN A 304 -11.93 7.17 10.84
CA GLN A 304 -10.63 7.17 11.53
C GLN A 304 -9.47 7.40 10.57
N ILE A 305 -9.53 6.82 9.37
CA ILE A 305 -8.49 6.99 8.33
C ILE A 305 -8.43 8.44 7.86
N LEU A 306 -9.57 9.07 7.60
CA LEU A 306 -9.65 10.48 7.21
C LEU A 306 -9.17 11.40 8.35
N LYS A 307 -9.56 11.13 9.61
CA LYS A 307 -9.07 11.92 10.77
C LYS A 307 -7.57 11.78 11.01
N GLY A 308 -6.98 10.64 10.67
CA GLY A 308 -5.54 10.41 10.76
C GLY A 308 -4.75 10.93 9.57
N TYR A 309 -5.41 11.45 8.53
CA TYR A 309 -4.74 11.89 7.32
C TYR A 309 -4.03 13.23 7.54
N ASP A 310 -2.71 13.26 7.32
CA ASP A 310 -1.87 14.44 7.46
C ASP A 310 -1.79 15.19 6.12
N LEU A 311 -2.46 16.34 6.03
CA LEU A 311 -2.47 17.16 4.84
C LEU A 311 -1.10 17.79 4.57
N SER A 312 -0.65 17.68 3.33
CA SER A 312 0.59 18.29 2.84
C SER A 312 0.33 19.63 2.14
N CYS A 313 1.40 20.40 1.91
CA CYS A 313 1.33 21.64 1.12
C CYS A 313 0.72 21.41 -0.27
N ASN A 314 1.00 20.27 -0.90
CA ASN A 314 0.41 19.92 -2.20
C ASN A 314 -1.12 19.73 -2.13
N ASN A 315 -1.65 19.21 -1.01
CA ASN A 315 -3.10 19.10 -0.83
C ASN A 315 -3.75 20.48 -0.71
N ILE A 316 -3.12 21.38 0.05
CA ILE A 316 -3.60 22.77 0.24
C ILE A 316 -3.56 23.52 -1.09
N LEU A 317 -2.38 23.56 -1.75
CA LEU A 317 -2.15 24.28 -2.99
C LEU A 317 -3.04 23.77 -4.14
N ALA A 318 -3.23 22.46 -4.26
CA ALA A 318 -4.16 21.91 -5.23
C ALA A 318 -5.61 22.32 -4.96
N THR A 319 -6.00 22.41 -3.69
CA THR A 319 -7.34 22.86 -3.28
C THR A 319 -7.55 24.35 -3.58
N GLU A 320 -6.56 25.20 -3.30
CA GLU A 320 -6.58 26.62 -3.68
C GLU A 320 -6.79 26.77 -5.19
N LYS A 321 -6.05 26.01 -6.02
CA LYS A 321 -6.19 26.06 -7.48
C LYS A 321 -7.55 25.66 -7.99
N ILE A 322 -8.16 24.59 -7.46
CA ILE A 322 -9.49 24.20 -7.92
C ILE A 322 -10.58 25.18 -7.48
N LEU A 323 -10.38 25.91 -6.37
CA LEU A 323 -11.24 27.03 -5.95
C LEU A 323 -11.08 28.23 -6.90
N GLU A 324 -9.84 28.61 -7.23
CA GLU A 324 -9.54 29.68 -8.19
C GLU A 324 -10.16 29.41 -9.57
N LEU A 325 -10.16 28.14 -9.99
CA LEU A 325 -10.79 27.70 -11.25
C LEU A 325 -12.33 27.60 -11.18
N GLY A 326 -12.94 27.84 -10.01
CA GLY A 326 -14.39 27.75 -9.82
C GLY A 326 -14.96 26.34 -9.95
N LEU A 327 -14.15 25.30 -9.72
CA LEU A 327 -14.56 23.90 -9.86
C LEU A 327 -15.30 23.38 -8.63
N ILE A 328 -15.11 24.03 -7.49
CA ILE A 328 -15.81 23.79 -6.24
C ILE A 328 -16.14 25.12 -5.58
N GLU A 329 -17.14 25.12 -4.70
CA GLU A 329 -17.45 26.26 -3.84
C GLU A 329 -16.71 26.13 -2.51
N GLY A 330 -16.15 27.24 -2.02
CA GLY A 330 -15.56 27.30 -0.69
C GLY A 330 -16.64 27.20 0.40
N ASN A 331 -16.28 26.60 1.54
CA ASN A 331 -17.11 26.58 2.74
C ASN A 331 -16.25 26.76 3.99
N GLU A 332 -16.87 26.95 5.16
CA GLU A 332 -16.17 27.19 6.42
C GLU A 332 -15.15 26.08 6.75
N ASN A 333 -15.52 24.81 6.59
CA ASN A 333 -14.64 23.67 6.86
C ASN A 333 -13.43 23.64 5.91
N ILE A 334 -13.63 23.91 4.62
CA ILE A 334 -12.54 23.99 3.63
C ILE A 334 -11.60 25.13 3.99
N ASN A 335 -12.13 26.32 4.29
CA ASN A 335 -11.33 27.49 4.64
C ASN A 335 -10.54 27.26 5.94
N GLU A 336 -11.13 26.59 6.93
CA GLU A 336 -10.42 26.21 8.16
C GLU A 336 -9.25 25.27 7.83
N LEU A 337 -9.47 24.23 7.03
CA LEU A 337 -8.42 23.27 6.65
C LEU A 337 -7.29 23.91 5.84
N LEU A 338 -7.61 24.81 4.92
CA LEU A 338 -6.62 25.59 4.17
C LEU A 338 -5.72 26.42 5.09
N GLY A 339 -6.29 26.94 6.20
CA GLY A 339 -5.55 27.73 7.19
C GLY A 339 -4.69 26.92 8.18
N LYS A 340 -4.75 25.58 8.18
CA LYS A 340 -4.03 24.75 9.17
C LYS A 340 -2.53 24.64 8.91
N LEU A 341 -2.10 24.85 7.68
CA LEU A 341 -0.69 24.76 7.28
C LEU A 341 -0.22 26.11 6.77
N THR A 342 0.94 26.54 7.27
CA THR A 342 1.64 27.68 6.68
C THR A 342 2.37 27.18 5.44
N ILE A 343 2.03 27.76 4.28
CA ILE A 343 2.66 27.43 3.00
C ILE A 343 3.83 28.38 2.78
N GLU A 344 5.04 27.84 2.66
CA GLU A 344 6.22 28.65 2.36
C GLU A 344 6.25 29.06 0.88
N THR A 345 6.97 30.12 0.56
CA THR A 345 7.16 30.55 -0.85
C THR A 345 7.73 29.43 -1.70
N ARG A 346 8.68 28.67 -1.16
CA ARG A 346 9.31 27.54 -1.85
C ARG A 346 8.31 26.41 -2.17
N ASP A 347 7.40 26.09 -1.26
CA ASP A 347 6.39 25.06 -1.50
C ASP A 347 5.51 25.42 -2.71
N ARG A 348 5.15 26.71 -2.82
CA ARG A 348 4.36 27.22 -3.95
C ARG A 348 5.16 27.18 -5.25
N GLU A 349 6.42 27.58 -5.22
CA GLU A 349 7.33 27.51 -6.39
C GLU A 349 7.52 26.06 -6.86
N ASP A 350 7.79 25.13 -5.95
CA ASP A 350 7.98 23.70 -6.25
C ASP A 350 6.69 23.07 -6.82
N PHE A 351 5.53 23.42 -6.26
CA PHE A 351 4.22 22.96 -6.75
C PHE A 351 3.89 23.50 -8.15
N GLU A 352 4.07 24.80 -8.38
CA GLU A 352 3.82 25.42 -9.69
C GLU A 352 4.80 24.89 -10.74
N ALA A 353 6.08 24.74 -10.41
CA ALA A 353 7.07 24.14 -11.29
C ALA A 353 6.70 22.69 -11.66
N ARG A 354 6.22 21.91 -10.69
CA ARG A 354 5.70 20.57 -10.95
C ARG A 354 4.50 20.61 -11.89
N LEU A 355 3.49 21.41 -11.58
CA LEU A 355 2.25 21.49 -12.35
C LEU A 355 2.52 21.88 -13.81
N ASN A 356 3.39 22.87 -14.03
CA ASN A 356 3.81 23.32 -15.36
C ASN A 356 4.59 22.26 -16.16
N ALA A 357 5.22 21.29 -15.48
CA ALA A 357 5.90 20.18 -16.14
C ALA A 357 4.92 19.06 -16.58
N VAL A 358 3.65 19.13 -16.16
CA VAL A 358 2.61 18.15 -16.50
C VAL A 358 1.85 18.62 -17.75
N PRO A 359 1.55 17.72 -18.71
CA PRO A 359 0.72 18.07 -19.86
C PRO A 359 -0.62 18.69 -19.46
N ASP A 360 -1.06 19.73 -20.17
CA ASP A 360 -2.25 20.52 -19.84
C ASP A 360 -3.53 19.66 -19.69
N ASN A 361 -3.67 18.62 -20.51
CA ASN A 361 -4.82 17.71 -20.47
C ASN A 361 -4.85 16.81 -19.21
N ILE A 362 -3.76 16.75 -18.44
CA ILE A 362 -3.62 15.93 -17.23
C ILE A 362 -3.62 16.80 -15.96
N GLN A 363 -3.21 18.07 -16.05
CA GLN A 363 -3.08 18.98 -14.90
C GLN A 363 -4.33 19.03 -14.02
N LEU A 364 -5.51 19.17 -14.63
CA LEU A 364 -6.77 19.21 -13.88
C LEU A 364 -7.02 17.93 -13.07
N ARG A 365 -6.68 16.77 -13.65
CA ARG A 365 -6.82 15.49 -12.97
C ARG A 365 -5.87 15.39 -11.78
N LEU A 366 -4.63 15.82 -11.98
CA LEU A 366 -3.63 15.86 -10.92
C LEU A 366 -4.08 16.75 -9.75
N LEU A 367 -4.56 17.95 -10.04
CA LEU A 367 -5.10 18.88 -9.05
C LEU A 367 -6.23 18.24 -8.24
N LYS A 368 -7.21 17.62 -8.91
CA LYS A 368 -8.31 16.91 -8.24
C LYS A 368 -7.79 15.81 -7.32
N THR A 369 -6.83 14.99 -7.78
CA THR A 369 -6.26 13.92 -6.97
C THR A 369 -5.61 14.43 -5.67
N TYR A 370 -4.89 15.55 -5.72
CA TYR A 370 -4.29 16.14 -4.53
C TYR A 370 -5.29 16.90 -3.64
N ALA A 371 -6.36 17.47 -4.20
CA ALA A 371 -7.37 18.19 -3.42
C ALA A 371 -8.37 17.27 -2.71
N ASN A 372 -8.72 16.13 -3.32
CA ASN A 372 -9.73 15.21 -2.82
C ASN A 372 -9.59 14.77 -1.35
N PRO A 373 -8.38 14.53 -0.79
CA PRO A 373 -8.23 14.19 0.62
C PRO A 373 -8.75 15.29 1.54
N LEU A 374 -8.43 16.56 1.24
CA LEU A 374 -8.95 17.71 2.01
C LEU A 374 -10.47 17.80 1.87
N LEU A 375 -10.99 17.60 0.66
CA LEU A 375 -12.44 17.65 0.40
C LEU A 375 -13.22 16.51 1.07
N GLU A 376 -12.61 15.35 1.26
CA GLU A 376 -13.22 14.26 2.03
C GLU A 376 -13.20 14.57 3.53
N ILE A 377 -12.09 15.12 4.06
CA ILE A 377 -11.98 15.53 5.46
C ILE A 377 -12.98 16.65 5.79
N SER A 378 -13.23 17.59 4.87
CA SER A 378 -14.16 18.70 5.10
C SER A 378 -15.64 18.28 5.22
N ARG A 379 -15.95 17.02 4.86
CA ARG A 379 -17.30 16.42 4.94
C ARG A 379 -17.53 15.58 6.20
N LEU A 380 -16.49 15.35 7.01
CA LEU A 380 -16.59 14.73 8.33
C LEU A 380 -17.32 15.65 9.31
#